data_AF-A0A2N2SWT5-F1
#
_entry.id   AF-A0A2N2SWT5-F1
#
_cell.length_a   1.000
_cell.length_b   1.000
_cell.length_c   1.000
_cell.angle_alpha   90.00
_cell.angle_beta   90.00
_cell.angle_gamma   90.00
#
_symmetry.space_group_name_H-M   'P 1'
#
loop_
_entity.id
_entity.type
_entity.pdbx_description
1 polymer ?
#
loop_
_entity_poly.entity_id
_entity_poly.type
_entity_poly.pdbx_seq_one_letter_code
_entity_poly.pdbx_strand_id
1 'polypeptide(L)'
;MPKKTIIYIDGYNLYYSRLKDTPFKWLDIVRLFRDQLLKQQDPSAEVVAIKYFTAPVMASYARHGASSEQAQTQYLRALQAKYECIEVINGFHIFEPTKLPTFIKSVVATKANLSPVWMIEEKQTDVNLSPQNVPTKKKPASKPAHW
;
A
#
# COMPACT_ATOMS: atom_id res chain seq x y z
N MET A 1 24.24 -0.83 -23.52
CA MET A 1 23.10 -1.76 -23.41
C MET A 1 22.06 -1.10 -22.51
N PRO A 2 20.76 -1.19 -22.83
CA PRO A 2 19.71 -0.64 -21.96
C PRO A 2 19.77 -1.31 -20.58
N LYS A 3 19.61 -0.51 -19.53
CA LYS A 3 19.58 -1.04 -18.16
C LYS A 3 18.18 -1.57 -17.88
N LYS A 4 18.08 -2.87 -17.66
CA LYS A 4 16.83 -3.48 -17.21
C LYS A 4 16.49 -2.96 -15.81
N THR A 5 15.28 -2.44 -15.65
CA THR A 5 14.81 -1.78 -14.43
C THR A 5 13.48 -2.37 -13.99
N ILE A 6 13.35 -2.64 -12.70
CA ILE A 6 12.07 -2.97 -12.06
C ILE A 6 11.69 -1.79 -11.17
N ILE A 7 10.46 -1.31 -11.29
CA ILE A 7 9.93 -0.23 -10.45
C ILE A 7 9.11 -0.86 -9.32
N TYR A 8 9.39 -0.48 -8.09
CA TYR A 8 8.65 -0.88 -6.91
C TYR A 8 7.88 0.33 -6.37
N ILE A 9 6.56 0.20 -6.22
CA ILE A 9 5.69 1.31 -5.81
C ILE A 9 4.92 0.87 -4.56
N ASP A 10 5.12 1.60 -3.47
CA ASP A 10 4.27 1.51 -2.28
C ASP A 10 3.00 2.34 -2.49
N GLY A 11 1.88 1.66 -2.73
CA GLY A 11 0.58 2.29 -2.98
C GLY A 11 -0.02 2.97 -1.76
N TYR A 12 0.26 2.46 -0.55
CA TYR A 12 -0.23 3.09 0.68
C TYR A 12 0.52 4.39 0.96
N ASN A 13 1.85 4.34 0.88
CA ASN A 13 2.68 5.53 1.03
C ASN A 13 2.34 6.59 -0.03
N LEU A 14 2.20 6.17 -1.29
CA LEU A 14 1.81 7.06 -2.38
C LEU A 14 0.43 7.69 -2.13
N TYR A 15 -0.56 6.88 -1.75
CA TYR A 15 -1.92 7.37 -1.51
C TYR A 15 -1.96 8.38 -0.37
N TYR A 16 -1.48 8.02 0.82
CA TYR A 16 -1.57 8.89 1.99
C TYR A 16 -0.64 10.11 1.90
N SER A 17 0.51 9.99 1.25
CA SER A 17 1.46 11.10 1.17
C SER A 17 1.16 12.08 0.04
N ARG A 18 0.52 11.64 -1.05
CA ARG A 18 0.39 12.46 -2.27
C ARG A 18 -0.99 12.47 -2.93
N LEU A 19 -1.85 11.47 -2.73
CA LEU A 19 -3.10 11.36 -3.51
C LEU A 19 -4.39 11.61 -2.70
N LYS A 20 -4.44 11.20 -1.43
CA LYS A 20 -5.66 11.10 -0.59
C LYS A 20 -6.54 12.36 -0.61
N ASP A 21 -5.91 13.53 -0.51
CA ASP A 21 -6.58 14.82 -0.41
C ASP A 21 -6.47 15.62 -1.72
N THR A 22 -6.34 14.91 -2.85
CA THR A 22 -6.23 15.47 -4.20
C THR A 22 -7.25 14.84 -5.16
N PRO A 23 -7.51 15.46 -6.33
CA PRO A 23 -8.31 14.84 -7.37
C PRO A 23 -7.59 13.69 -8.12
N PHE A 24 -6.30 13.43 -7.85
CA PHE A 24 -5.46 12.52 -8.62
C PHE A 24 -5.46 11.06 -8.11
N LYS A 25 -6.54 10.62 -7.46
CA LYS A 25 -6.64 9.25 -6.88
C LYS A 25 -6.53 8.13 -7.91
N TRP A 26 -6.82 8.45 -9.17
CA TRP A 26 -6.85 7.51 -10.30
C TRP A 26 -5.70 7.74 -11.27
N LEU A 27 -4.57 8.23 -10.76
CA LEU A 27 -3.39 8.54 -11.56
C LEU A 27 -2.91 7.30 -12.31
N ASP A 28 -2.52 7.47 -13.57
CA ASP A 28 -1.83 6.42 -14.32
C ASP A 28 -0.40 6.26 -13.79
N ILE A 29 -0.25 5.44 -12.74
CA ILE A 29 1.03 5.24 -12.05
C ILE A 29 2.08 4.61 -12.97
N VAL A 30 1.68 3.76 -13.91
CA VAL A 30 2.61 3.16 -14.87
C VAL A 30 3.20 4.27 -15.73
N ARG A 31 2.37 5.12 -16.33
CA ARG A 31 2.84 6.25 -17.14
C ARG A 31 3.67 7.24 -16.33
N LEU A 32 3.24 7.58 -15.11
CA LEU A 32 3.99 8.49 -14.24
C LEU A 32 5.42 7.97 -14.01
N PHE A 33 5.56 6.76 -13.47
CA PHE A 33 6.86 6.26 -13.04
C PHE A 33 7.73 5.83 -14.23
N ARG A 34 7.16 5.12 -15.22
CA ARG A 34 7.90 4.61 -16.37
C ARG A 34 8.26 5.71 -17.36
N ASP A 35 7.31 6.56 -17.72
CA ASP A 35 7.44 7.44 -18.89
C ASP A 35 7.80 8.89 -18.52
N GLN A 36 7.43 9.34 -17.31
CA GLN A 36 7.70 10.71 -16.88
C GLN A 36 8.90 10.79 -15.92
N LEU A 37 8.92 9.99 -14.86
CA LEU A 37 9.96 10.10 -13.83
C LEU A 37 11.24 9.36 -14.20
N LEU A 38 11.15 8.07 -14.55
CA LEU A 38 12.35 7.27 -14.84
C LEU A 38 13.08 7.80 -16.08
N LYS A 39 12.36 8.17 -17.15
CA LYS A 39 13.00 8.69 -18.37
C LYS A 39 13.69 10.02 -18.18
N GLN A 40 13.25 10.85 -17.23
CA GLN A 40 13.98 12.07 -16.86
C GLN A 40 15.30 11.76 -16.15
N GLN A 41 15.36 10.68 -15.37
CA GLN A 41 16.56 10.27 -14.61
C GLN A 41 17.53 9.41 -15.41
N ASP A 42 17.02 8.44 -16.18
CA ASP A 42 17.78 7.55 -17.05
C ASP A 42 16.96 7.27 -18.33
N PRO A 43 17.17 8.05 -19.41
CA PRO A 43 16.48 7.85 -20.69
C PRO A 43 16.69 6.46 -21.28
N SER A 44 17.82 5.82 -20.96
CA SER A 44 18.23 4.50 -21.48
C SER A 44 17.64 3.32 -20.70
N ALA A 45 16.97 3.58 -19.57
CA ALA A 45 16.36 2.53 -18.76
C ALA A 45 15.21 1.85 -19.50
N GLU A 46 15.16 0.53 -19.38
CA GLU A 46 14.12 -0.34 -19.93
C GLU A 46 13.36 -0.97 -18.76
N VAL A 47 12.10 -0.59 -18.59
CA VAL A 47 11.26 -1.14 -17.52
C VAL A 47 10.78 -2.52 -17.92
N VAL A 48 11.24 -3.53 -17.21
CA VAL A 48 10.86 -4.93 -17.44
C VAL A 48 9.68 -5.36 -16.56
N ALA A 49 9.47 -4.69 -15.42
CA ALA A 49 8.33 -4.92 -14.54
C ALA A 49 8.06 -3.71 -13.63
N ILE A 50 6.81 -3.59 -13.19
CA ILE A 50 6.36 -2.67 -12.17
C ILE A 50 5.61 -3.47 -11.12
N LYS A 51 6.08 -3.41 -9.88
CA LYS A 51 5.46 -4.08 -8.73
C LYS A 51 4.73 -3.04 -7.89
N TYR A 52 3.41 -3.09 -7.91
CA TYR A 52 2.54 -2.18 -7.17
C TYR A 52 2.01 -2.87 -5.92
N PHE A 53 2.54 -2.49 -4.76
CA PHE A 53 2.16 -3.04 -3.47
C PHE A 53 1.00 -2.22 -2.90
N THR A 54 -0.11 -2.88 -2.61
CA THR A 54 -1.29 -2.23 -2.01
C THR A 54 -2.07 -3.23 -1.16
N ALA A 55 -3.09 -2.78 -0.44
CA ALA A 55 -4.02 -3.67 0.25
C ALA A 55 -5.45 -3.34 -0.19
N PRO A 56 -6.33 -4.35 -0.33
CA PRO A 56 -7.73 -4.13 -0.68
C PRO A 56 -8.42 -3.20 0.32
N VAL A 57 -9.16 -2.21 -0.17
CA VAL A 57 -9.95 -1.31 0.66
C VAL A 57 -11.06 -2.11 1.34
N MET A 58 -11.08 -2.07 2.67
CA MET A 58 -12.16 -2.66 3.45
C MET A 58 -13.42 -1.78 3.41
N ALA A 59 -14.50 -2.26 2.80
CA ALA A 59 -15.78 -1.54 2.82
C ALA A 59 -16.28 -1.24 4.25
N SER A 60 -16.06 -2.14 5.20
CA SER A 60 -16.48 -1.94 6.60
C SER A 60 -15.76 -0.77 7.31
N TYR A 61 -14.63 -0.31 6.77
CA TYR A 61 -13.82 0.76 7.36
C TYR A 61 -13.68 2.00 6.47
N ALA A 62 -13.96 1.87 5.18
CA ALA A 62 -13.80 2.97 4.24
C ALA A 62 -14.85 4.07 4.44
N ARG A 63 -14.44 5.33 4.24
CA ARG A 63 -15.31 6.52 4.36
C ARG A 63 -16.59 6.43 3.51
N HIS A 64 -16.50 5.82 2.33
CA HIS A 64 -17.64 5.62 1.42
C HIS A 64 -18.00 4.14 1.23
N GLY A 65 -17.69 3.31 2.22
CA GLY A 65 -18.06 1.90 2.23
C GLY A 65 -17.72 1.14 0.95
N ALA A 66 -18.68 0.37 0.45
CA ALA A 66 -18.57 -0.43 -0.77
C ALA A 66 -18.16 0.38 -2.01
N SER A 67 -18.54 1.65 -2.10
CA SER A 67 -18.13 2.50 -3.23
C SER A 67 -16.61 2.74 -3.25
N SER A 68 -15.95 2.78 -2.08
CA SER A 68 -14.49 2.94 -2.03
C SER A 68 -13.77 1.67 -2.48
N GLU A 69 -14.27 0.51 -2.05
CA GLU A 69 -13.78 -0.80 -2.47
C GLU A 69 -13.94 -1.00 -3.99
N GLN A 70 -15.13 -0.73 -4.52
CA GLN A 70 -15.41 -0.83 -5.95
C GLN A 70 -14.51 0.09 -6.76
N ALA A 71 -14.30 1.33 -6.30
CA ALA A 71 -13.48 2.29 -7.03
C ALA A 71 -12.00 1.85 -7.08
N GLN A 72 -11.43 1.36 -5.97
CA GLN A 72 -10.08 0.79 -5.99
C GLN A 72 -10.01 -0.44 -6.91
N THR A 73 -11.00 -1.34 -6.84
CA THR A 73 -11.07 -2.55 -7.67
C THR A 73 -11.08 -2.21 -9.17
N GLN A 74 -11.88 -1.23 -9.56
CA GLN A 74 -11.96 -0.76 -10.95
C GLN A 74 -10.63 -0.16 -11.41
N TYR A 75 -9.99 0.66 -10.57
CA TYR A 75 -8.70 1.25 -10.88
C TYR A 75 -7.60 0.20 -11.09
N LEU A 76 -7.50 -0.79 -10.20
CA LEU A 76 -6.51 -1.87 -10.33
C LEU A 76 -6.76 -2.71 -11.59
N ARG A 77 -8.03 -3.05 -11.85
CA ARG A 77 -8.42 -3.77 -13.08
C ARG A 77 -8.06 -2.98 -14.33
N ALA A 78 -8.29 -1.66 -14.34
CA ALA A 78 -7.95 -0.81 -15.48
C ALA A 78 -6.43 -0.78 -15.72
N LEU A 79 -5.61 -0.69 -14.66
CA LEU A 79 -4.16 -0.73 -14.79
C LEU A 79 -3.68 -2.07 -15.37
N GLN A 80 -4.16 -3.19 -14.83
CA GLN A 80 -3.77 -4.53 -15.26
C GLN A 80 -4.26 -4.86 -16.68
N ALA A 81 -5.42 -4.34 -17.07
CA ALA A 81 -5.92 -4.50 -18.44
C ALA A 81 -5.14 -3.64 -19.45
N LYS A 82 -4.65 -2.47 -19.03
CA LYS A 82 -3.94 -1.53 -19.90
C LYS A 82 -2.46 -1.86 -20.06
N TYR A 83 -1.84 -2.47 -19.05
CA TYR A 83 -0.40 -2.69 -19.01
C TYR A 83 -0.07 -4.13 -18.61
N GLU A 84 0.67 -4.83 -19.45
CA GLU A 84 1.18 -6.17 -19.15
C GLU A 84 2.33 -6.15 -18.13
N CYS A 85 3.05 -5.03 -18.04
CA CYS A 85 4.24 -4.91 -17.20
C CYS A 85 3.95 -4.62 -15.72
N ILE A 86 2.68 -4.51 -15.31
CA ILE A 86 2.32 -4.23 -13.91
C ILE A 86 1.81 -5.48 -13.19
N GLU A 87 2.43 -5.77 -12.05
CA GLU A 87 2.03 -6.79 -11.10
C GLU A 87 1.46 -6.08 -9.86
N VAL A 88 0.19 -6.33 -9.54
CA VAL A 88 -0.45 -5.83 -8.31
C VAL A 88 -0.26 -6.87 -7.22
N ILE A 89 0.45 -6.50 -6.16
CA ILE A 89 0.78 -7.38 -5.04
C ILE A 89 -0.02 -6.92 -3.83
N ASN A 90 -1.00 -7.74 -3.43
CA ASN A 90 -1.91 -7.42 -2.34
C ASN A 90 -1.33 -7.85 -0.98
N GLY A 91 -1.23 -6.89 -0.07
CA GLY A 91 -1.16 -7.14 1.38
C GLY A 91 -2.55 -7.30 1.99
N PHE A 92 -2.64 -7.15 3.31
CA PHE A 92 -3.91 -7.28 4.04
C PHE A 92 -3.97 -6.36 5.26
N HIS A 93 -5.17 -6.18 5.80
CA HIS A 93 -5.39 -5.45 7.06
C HIS A 93 -5.51 -6.42 8.23
N ILE A 94 -4.82 -6.13 9.31
CA ILE A 94 -5.15 -6.63 10.63
C ILE A 94 -6.24 -5.71 11.18
N PHE A 95 -7.41 -6.28 11.41
CA PHE A 95 -8.55 -5.61 12.05
C PHE A 95 -8.96 -6.42 13.28
N GLU A 96 -8.47 -6.03 14.45
CA GLU A 96 -8.74 -6.78 15.69
C GLU A 96 -8.91 -5.83 16.89
N PRO A 97 -9.73 -6.20 17.88
CA PRO A 97 -9.81 -5.42 19.11
C PRO A 97 -8.47 -5.50 19.85
N THR A 98 -7.95 -4.36 20.24
CA THR A 98 -6.73 -4.24 21.05
C THR A 98 -6.96 -3.28 22.21
N LYS A 99 -5.94 -3.15 23.07
CA LYS A 99 -5.92 -2.18 24.18
C LYS A 99 -4.77 -1.21 23.97
N LEU A 100 -5.07 0.06 23.74
CA LEU A 100 -4.06 1.13 23.59
C LEU A 100 -4.12 2.12 24.76
N PRO A 101 -2.99 2.78 25.12
CA PRO A 101 -2.97 3.85 26.11
C PRO A 101 -4.01 4.92 25.83
N THR A 102 -4.82 5.24 26.84
CA THR A 102 -5.83 6.29 26.75
C THR A 102 -5.15 7.66 26.68
N PHE A 103 -5.53 8.49 25.69
CA PHE A 103 -5.04 9.86 25.63
C PHE A 103 -5.73 10.73 26.68
N ILE A 104 -4.94 11.30 27.59
CA ILE A 104 -5.40 12.25 28.60
C ILE A 104 -4.54 13.50 28.47
N LYS A 105 -5.20 14.64 28.26
CA LYS A 105 -4.52 15.94 28.11
C LYS A 105 -3.65 16.22 29.33
N SER A 106 -2.40 16.64 29.09
CA SER A 106 -1.42 16.99 30.13
C SER A 106 -0.96 15.84 31.04
N VAL A 107 -1.23 14.58 30.67
CA VAL A 107 -0.71 13.40 31.36
C VAL A 107 0.25 12.66 30.43
N VAL A 108 1.37 12.19 30.97
CA VAL A 108 2.34 11.39 30.22
C VAL A 108 1.71 10.06 29.82
N ALA A 109 1.94 9.64 28.57
CA ALA A 109 1.46 8.36 28.07
C ALA A 109 1.92 7.22 28.98
N THR A 110 0.97 6.41 29.46
CA THR A 110 1.23 5.30 30.39
C THR A 110 0.48 4.05 29.98
N LYS A 111 1.06 2.87 30.25
CA LYS A 111 0.38 1.57 30.06
C LYS A 111 -0.59 1.22 31.18
N ALA A 112 -0.65 2.04 32.25
CA ALA A 112 -1.55 1.81 33.38
C ALA A 112 -3.02 2.08 33.05
N ASN A 113 -3.30 2.91 32.03
CA ASN A 113 -4.66 3.22 31.61
C ASN A 113 -4.83 2.87 30.12
N LEU A 114 -5.56 1.79 29.86
CA LEU A 114 -5.78 1.27 28.51
C LEU A 114 -7.26 1.32 28.15
N SER A 115 -7.57 1.78 26.95
CA SER A 115 -8.91 1.74 26.38
C SER A 115 -9.02 0.64 25.31
N PRO A 116 -10.14 -0.10 25.25
CA PRO A 116 -10.41 -0.98 24.13
C PRO A 116 -10.61 -0.16 22.86
N VAL A 117 -9.87 -0.49 21.82
CA VAL A 117 -9.93 0.17 20.51
C VAL A 117 -9.90 -0.86 19.40
N TRP A 118 -10.42 -0.50 18.24
CA TRP A 118 -10.19 -1.27 17.01
C TRP A 118 -8.80 -0.95 16.48
N MET A 119 -7.92 -1.95 16.40
CA MET A 119 -6.64 -1.83 15.72
C MET A 119 -6.85 -2.06 14.24
N ILE A 120 -6.26 -1.20 13.43
CA ILE A 120 -6.31 -1.30 11.98
C ILE A 120 -4.90 -1.06 11.50
N GLU A 121 -4.22 -2.14 11.17
CA GLU A 121 -2.85 -2.10 10.70
C GLU A 121 -2.80 -2.74 9.31
N GLU A 122 -2.30 -2.01 8.32
CA GLU A 122 -1.97 -2.62 7.04
C GLU A 122 -0.63 -3.36 7.19
N LYS A 123 -0.58 -4.59 6.68
CA LYS A 123 0.59 -5.47 6.73
C LYS A 123 0.98 -5.92 5.33
N GLN A 124 2.28 -6.14 5.18
CA GLN A 124 2.97 -6.75 4.03
C GLN A 124 3.31 -5.83 2.85
N THR A 125 2.91 -4.56 2.82
CA THR A 125 3.50 -3.59 1.88
C THR A 125 5.01 -3.43 2.09
N ASP A 126 5.43 -3.20 3.34
CA ASP A 126 6.82 -3.00 3.76
C ASP A 126 7.71 -4.27 3.65
N VAL A 127 7.14 -5.44 3.92
CA VAL A 127 7.84 -6.73 3.81
C VAL A 127 8.05 -7.15 2.35
N ASN A 128 7.09 -6.88 1.47
CA ASN A 128 7.15 -7.28 0.06
C ASN A 128 7.97 -6.31 -0.82
N LEU A 129 8.25 -5.09 -0.35
CA LEU A 129 9.19 -4.17 -0.98
C LEU A 129 10.65 -4.64 -0.89
N SER A 130 10.96 -5.55 0.05
CA SER A 130 12.28 -6.14 0.15
C SER A 130 12.53 -7.12 -0.99
N PRO A 131 13.74 -7.16 -1.61
CA PRO A 131 14.12 -8.25 -2.49
C PRO A 131 13.87 -9.57 -1.75
N GLN A 132 13.26 -10.57 -2.42
CA GLN A 132 12.83 -11.85 -1.83
C GLN A 132 13.92 -12.62 -1.05
N ASN A 133 15.19 -12.18 -1.11
CA ASN A 133 16.35 -12.82 -0.51
C ASN A 133 16.98 -12.03 0.66
N VAL A 134 16.32 -11.03 1.24
CA VAL A 134 16.83 -10.37 2.45
C VAL A 134 16.36 -11.12 3.70
N PRO A 135 17.27 -11.71 4.51
CA PRO A 135 16.89 -12.37 5.76
C PRO A 135 16.31 -11.34 6.74
N THR A 136 15.04 -11.45 7.07
CA THR A 136 14.39 -10.59 8.08
C THR A 136 14.29 -11.34 9.40
N LYS A 137 14.67 -10.66 10.51
CA LYS A 137 14.57 -11.22 11.87
C LYS A 137 13.13 -11.26 12.41
N LYS A 138 12.17 -10.65 11.72
CA LYS A 138 10.77 -10.59 12.14
C LYS A 138 9.97 -11.67 11.44
N LYS A 139 9.17 -12.43 12.20
CA LYS A 139 8.24 -13.42 11.67
C LYS A 139 7.27 -12.71 10.71
N PRO A 140 7.03 -13.23 9.48
CA PRO A 140 6.08 -12.62 8.56
C PRO A 140 4.70 -12.51 9.21
N ALA A 141 4.01 -11.40 8.98
CA ALA A 141 2.62 -11.27 9.40
C ALA A 141 1.78 -12.35 8.68
N SER A 142 0.93 -13.06 9.43
CA SER A 142 0.01 -14.07 8.87
C SER A 142 -1.34 -13.45 8.60
N LYS A 143 -1.93 -13.77 7.45
CA LYS A 143 -3.32 -13.43 7.15
C LYS A 143 -4.23 -14.08 8.21
N PRO A 144 -5.14 -13.35 8.88
CA PRO A 144 -6.09 -13.96 9.81
C PRO A 144 -7.12 -14.82 9.07
N ALA A 145 -7.65 -15.86 9.71
CA ALA A 145 -8.52 -16.87 9.08
C ALA A 145 -9.92 -16.37 8.69
N HIS A 146 -10.36 -15.23 9.20
CA HIS A 146 -11.71 -14.68 8.99
C HIS A 146 -11.79 -13.72 7.79
N TRP A 147 -10.88 -13.90 6.82
CA TRP A 147 -10.67 -13.08 5.62
C TRP A 147 -10.47 -13.93 4.37
#